data_AF-A0A5C4WRT4-F1
#
_entry.id   AF-A0A5C4WRT4-F1
#
_cell.length_a   1.000
_cell.length_b   1.000
_cell.length_c   1.000
_cell.angle_alpha   90.00
_cell.angle_beta   90.00
_cell.angle_gamma   90.00
#
_symmetry.space_group_name_H-M   'P 1'
#
loop_
_entity.id
_entity.type
_entity.pdbx_description
1 polymer ?
#
loop_
_entity_poly.entity_id
_entity_poly.type
_entity_poly.pdbx_seq_one_letter_code
_entity_poly.pdbx_strand_id
1 'polypeptide(L)'
;MIRKFVGTVAAALAVLAGLWLMIAPFALGTQPENADWTSATQSEFFSGLGVAVVGLIGAICFAAAIYEELVVRGLVEVRQRKAEPEPEPVPVPAPQASSAELASLLAPLVEALREDLSNSGEHRRNGKAPLVGVEENR
;
A
#
# COMPACT_ATOMS: atom_id res chain seq x y z
N MET A 1 14.40 27.57 1.36
CA MET A 1 15.33 26.41 1.44
C MET A 1 16.33 26.45 2.62
N ILE A 2 17.34 27.33 2.66
CA ILE A 2 18.43 27.23 3.69
C ILE A 2 17.91 27.16 5.14
N ARG A 3 16.91 27.98 5.49
CA ARG A 3 16.29 28.02 6.83
C ARG A 3 15.57 26.72 7.21
N LYS A 4 14.87 26.09 6.25
CA LYS A 4 14.15 24.83 6.48
C LYS A 4 15.13 23.65 6.57
N PHE A 5 16.21 23.69 5.79
CA PHE A 5 17.28 22.71 5.88
C PHE A 5 17.98 22.76 7.24
N VAL A 6 18.33 23.96 7.72
CA VAL A 6 18.88 24.14 9.08
C VAL A 6 17.91 23.62 10.14
N GLY A 7 16.61 23.88 10.01
CA GLY A 7 15.59 23.33 10.91
C GLY A 7 15.54 21.80 10.90
N THR A 8 15.67 21.18 9.73
CA THR A 8 15.70 19.71 9.58
C THR A 8 16.95 19.11 10.24
N VAL A 9 18.12 19.71 10.01
CA VAL A 9 19.38 19.27 10.62
C VAL A 9 19.33 19.44 12.14
N ALA A 10 18.84 20.59 12.63
CA ALA A 10 18.68 20.83 14.06
C ALA A 10 17.71 19.83 14.71
N ALA A 11 16.60 19.51 14.05
CA ALA A 11 15.64 18.52 14.54
C ALA A 11 16.22 17.10 14.55
N ALA A 12 16.98 16.72 13.50
CA ALA A 12 17.69 15.44 13.46
C ALA A 12 18.73 15.31 14.59
N LEU A 13 19.49 16.38 14.85
CA LEU A 13 20.42 16.44 15.98
C LEU A 13 19.69 16.35 17.33
N ALA A 14 18.53 16.97 17.48
CA ALA A 14 17.72 16.87 18.69
C ALA A 14 17.19 15.43 18.92
N VAL A 15 16.78 14.73 17.86
CA VAL A 15 16.40 13.31 17.95
C VAL A 15 17.58 12.44 18.39
N LEU A 16 18.75 12.62 17.77
CA LEU A 16 19.97 11.89 18.13
C LEU A 16 20.39 12.17 19.57
N ALA A 17 20.32 13.43 20.02
CA ALA A 17 20.61 13.81 21.39
C ALA A 17 19.61 13.21 22.39
N GLY A 18 18.32 13.21 22.08
CA GLY A 18 17.30 12.57 22.92
C GLY A 18 17.47 11.05 23.00
N LEU A 19 17.76 10.40 21.89
CA LEU A 19 18.03 8.95 21.84
C LEU A 19 19.30 8.59 22.62
N TRP A 20 20.33 9.43 22.53
CA TRP A 20 21.55 9.29 23.33
C TRP A 20 21.25 9.38 24.83
N LEU A 21 20.44 10.35 25.28
CA LEU A 21 20.04 10.47 26.69
C LEU A 21 19.31 9.23 27.21
N MET A 22 18.51 8.56 26.37
CA MET A 22 17.83 7.32 26.76
C MET A 22 18.80 6.14 26.94
N ILE A 23 19.86 6.07 26.14
CA ILE A 23 20.84 4.98 26.17
C ILE A 23 21.99 5.24 27.16
N ALA A 24 22.30 6.51 27.44
CA ALA A 24 23.41 6.94 28.29
C ALA A 24 23.50 6.22 29.66
N PRO A 25 22.42 6.09 30.46
CA PRO A 25 22.53 5.44 31.77
C PRO A 25 22.90 3.95 31.69
N PHE A 26 22.58 3.28 30.59
CA PHE A 26 22.95 1.89 30.33
C PHE A 26 24.36 1.77 29.75
N ALA A 27 24.73 2.67 28.83
CA ALA A 27 26.04 2.66 28.19
C ALA A 27 27.18 3.08 29.12
N LEU A 28 26.91 3.95 30.10
CA LEU A 28 27.90 4.44 31.06
C LEU A 28 27.97 3.59 32.34
N GLY A 29 27.14 2.55 32.47
CA GLY A 29 27.14 1.65 33.62
C GLY A 29 26.71 2.32 34.93
N THR A 30 26.02 3.46 34.86
CA THR A 30 25.49 4.16 36.05
C THR A 30 24.28 3.44 36.64
N GLN A 31 23.60 2.59 35.85
CA GLN A 31 22.53 1.72 36.29
C GLN A 31 23.04 0.27 36.44
N PRO A 32 22.83 -0.39 37.60
CA PRO A 32 23.22 -1.79 37.79
C PRO A 32 22.36 -2.73 36.92
N GLU A 33 23.00 -3.69 36.25
CA GLU A 33 22.35 -4.62 35.29
C GLU A 33 21.29 -5.55 35.93
N ASN A 34 21.26 -5.64 37.27
CA ASN A 34 20.39 -6.55 38.03
C ASN A 34 19.61 -5.85 39.16
N ALA A 35 19.38 -4.54 39.06
CA ALA A 35 18.62 -3.78 40.05
C ALA A 35 17.45 -3.00 39.41
N ASP A 36 16.44 -2.69 40.21
CA ASP A 36 15.35 -1.80 39.80
C ASP A 36 15.91 -0.44 39.32
N TRP A 37 15.17 0.21 38.42
CA TRP A 37 15.54 1.52 37.90
C TRP A 37 15.68 2.52 39.04
N THR A 38 16.87 3.11 39.16
CA THR A 38 17.06 4.20 40.11
C THR A 38 16.21 5.40 39.68
N SER A 39 15.77 6.22 40.63
CA SER A 39 15.02 7.44 40.31
C SER A 39 15.79 8.38 39.37
N ALA A 40 17.13 8.35 39.42
CA ALA A 40 18.00 9.06 38.51
C ALA A 40 17.85 8.53 37.06
N THR A 41 18.03 7.23 36.84
CA THR A 41 17.88 6.60 35.51
C THR A 41 16.49 6.81 34.92
N GLN A 42 15.44 6.72 35.75
CA GLN A 42 14.08 6.97 35.31
C GLN A 42 13.92 8.42 34.81
N SER A 43 14.43 9.40 35.57
CA SER A 43 14.36 10.82 35.19
C SER A 43 15.16 11.15 33.92
N GLU A 44 16.36 10.57 33.77
CA GLU A 44 17.23 10.76 32.62
C GLU A 44 16.60 10.15 31.35
N PHE A 45 16.06 8.93 31.47
CA PHE A 45 15.40 8.24 30.37
C PHE A 45 14.15 8.98 29.89
N PHE A 46 13.25 9.39 30.82
CA PHE A 46 12.03 10.09 30.44
C PHE A 46 12.29 11.52 29.93
N SER A 47 13.31 12.19 30.45
CA SER A 47 13.75 13.49 29.92
C SER A 47 14.32 13.33 28.50
N GLY A 48 15.15 12.30 28.27
CA GLY A 48 15.65 11.93 26.95
C GLY A 48 14.53 11.60 25.96
N LEU A 49 13.53 10.83 26.42
CA LEU A 49 12.33 10.52 25.64
C LEU A 49 11.56 11.78 25.27
N GLY A 50 11.35 12.70 26.22
CA GLY A 50 10.70 13.99 25.96
C GLY A 50 11.42 14.81 24.89
N VAL A 51 12.74 14.92 24.99
CA VAL A 51 13.58 15.61 23.99
C VAL A 51 13.50 14.91 22.63
N ALA A 52 13.53 13.58 22.59
CA ALA A 52 13.44 12.80 21.36
C ALA A 52 12.08 13.01 20.66
N VAL A 53 10.97 13.02 21.41
CA VAL A 53 9.63 13.26 20.88
C VAL A 53 9.51 14.66 20.30
N VAL A 54 9.97 15.69 21.02
CA VAL A 54 9.93 17.08 20.53
C VAL A 54 10.81 17.24 19.28
N GLY A 55 12.01 16.65 19.28
CA GLY A 55 12.89 16.61 18.12
C GLY A 55 12.24 15.93 16.91
N LEU A 56 11.56 14.80 17.13
CA LEU A 56 10.88 14.05 16.08
C LEU A 56 9.73 14.83 15.47
N ILE A 57 8.90 15.47 16.30
CA ILE A 57 7.81 16.35 15.84
C ILE A 57 8.39 17.49 15.00
N GLY A 58 9.45 18.13 15.48
CA GLY A 58 10.15 19.17 14.72
C GLY A 58 10.65 18.66 13.36
N ALA A 59 11.25 17.46 13.33
CA ALA A 59 11.79 16.85 12.11
C ALA A 59 10.68 16.57 11.10
N ILE A 60 9.54 16.04 11.54
CA ILE A 60 8.37 15.78 10.70
C ILE A 60 7.82 17.09 10.13
N CYS A 61 7.68 18.14 10.96
CA CYS A 61 7.20 19.45 10.51
C CYS A 61 8.14 20.07 9.46
N PHE A 62 9.46 20.03 9.68
CA PHE A 62 10.41 20.58 8.71
C PHE A 62 10.48 19.74 7.43
N ALA A 63 10.38 18.41 7.53
CA ALA A 63 10.32 17.53 6.36
C ALA A 63 9.07 17.80 5.52
N ALA A 64 7.90 17.95 6.14
CA ALA A 64 6.66 18.32 5.46
C ALA A 64 6.78 19.70 4.78
N ALA A 65 7.35 20.69 5.47
CA ALA A 65 7.55 22.03 4.91
C ALA A 65 8.55 22.08 3.74
N ILE A 66 9.51 21.14 3.69
CA ILE A 66 10.40 20.95 2.53
C ILE A 66 9.65 20.23 1.41
N TYR A 67 8.90 19.19 1.72
CA TYR A 67 8.10 18.44 0.76
C TYR A 67 7.12 19.36 0.02
N GLU A 68 6.34 20.17 0.74
CA GLU A 68 5.46 21.18 0.14
C GLU A 68 6.22 22.15 -0.78
N GLU A 69 7.42 22.57 -0.40
CA GLU A 69 8.23 23.47 -1.24
C GLU A 69 8.72 22.77 -2.52
N LEU A 70 9.05 21.47 -2.45
CA LEU A 70 9.43 20.66 -3.61
C LEU A 70 8.25 20.41 -4.55
N VAL A 71 7.06 20.20 -3.99
CA VAL A 71 5.80 20.08 -4.72
C VAL A 71 5.47 21.38 -5.46
N VAL A 72 5.51 22.53 -4.75
CA VAL A 72 5.26 23.85 -5.35
C VAL A 72 6.24 24.16 -6.47
N ARG A 73 7.48 23.69 -6.36
CA ARG A 73 8.52 23.86 -7.39
C ARG A 73 8.37 22.90 -8.58
N GLY A 74 7.38 22.00 -8.56
CA GLY A 74 7.15 21.01 -9.62
C GLY A 74 8.23 19.93 -9.70
N LEU A 75 9.09 19.81 -8.68
CA LEU A 75 10.11 18.77 -8.60
C LEU A 75 9.54 17.44 -8.09
N VAL A 76 8.33 17.48 -7.52
CA VAL A 76 7.57 16.32 -7.05
C VAL A 76 6.18 16.40 -7.66
N GLU A 77 5.84 15.47 -8.56
CA GLU A 77 4.46 15.28 -9.00
C GLU A 77 3.64 14.73 -7.84
N VAL A 78 2.89 15.61 -7.17
CA VAL A 78 1.79 15.14 -6.34
C VAL A 78 0.73 14.63 -7.29
N ARG A 79 0.54 13.32 -7.31
CA ARG A 79 -0.63 12.69 -7.92
C ARG A 79 -1.85 13.23 -7.19
N GLN A 80 -2.37 14.37 -7.64
CA GLN A 80 -3.61 14.93 -7.14
C GLN A 80 -4.66 13.86 -7.37
N ARG A 81 -5.15 13.27 -6.27
CA ARG A 81 -6.40 12.53 -6.31
C ARG A 81 -7.42 13.56 -6.76
N LYS A 82 -7.78 13.50 -8.04
CA LYS A 82 -8.77 14.37 -8.66
C LYS A 82 -9.98 14.38 -7.73
N ALA A 83 -10.17 15.49 -7.03
CA ALA A 83 -11.40 15.72 -6.32
C ALA A 83 -12.47 15.76 -7.42
N GLU A 84 -13.30 14.73 -7.46
CA GLU A 84 -14.50 14.69 -8.29
C GLU A 84 -15.25 16.00 -8.01
N PRO A 85 -15.44 16.89 -9.00
CA PRO A 85 -16.21 18.11 -8.79
C PRO A 85 -17.62 17.72 -8.34
N GLU A 86 -18.09 18.38 -7.29
CA GLU A 86 -19.50 18.38 -6.87
C GLU A 86 -20.40 18.66 -8.10
N PRO A 87 -21.52 17.94 -8.26
CA PRO A 87 -22.13 17.73 -9.56
C PRO A 87 -22.78 19.01 -10.09
N GLU A 88 -22.16 19.63 -11.09
CA GLU A 88 -22.94 20.40 -12.06
C GLU A 88 -23.90 19.44 -12.78
N PRO A 89 -25.16 19.83 -13.02
CA PRO A 89 -26.09 19.02 -13.79
C PRO A 89 -25.71 19.11 -15.27
N VAL A 90 -24.74 18.30 -15.68
CA VAL A 90 -24.27 18.14 -17.07
C VAL A 90 -24.64 16.70 -17.49
N PRO A 91 -25.05 16.46 -18.75
CA PRO A 91 -25.84 15.30 -19.15
C PRO A 91 -25.11 13.99 -18.86
N VAL A 92 -25.89 12.98 -18.48
CA VAL A 92 -25.52 11.60 -18.20
C VAL A 92 -24.22 11.18 -18.91
N PRO A 93 -23.16 10.80 -18.18
CA PRO A 93 -21.94 10.29 -18.80
C PRO A 93 -22.31 9.04 -19.61
N ALA A 94 -21.67 8.86 -20.77
CA ALA A 94 -21.78 7.63 -21.56
C ALA A 94 -21.66 6.41 -20.62
N PRO A 95 -22.50 5.37 -20.77
CA PRO A 95 -22.56 4.26 -19.83
C PRO A 95 -21.15 3.74 -19.57
N GLN A 96 -20.66 3.92 -18.35
CA GLN A 96 -19.51 3.19 -17.86
C GLN A 96 -19.89 1.72 -18.03
N ALA A 97 -19.08 0.96 -18.79
CA ALA A 97 -19.39 -0.42 -19.14
C ALA A 97 -19.80 -1.19 -17.89
N SER A 98 -21.12 -1.29 -17.71
CA SER A 98 -21.70 -1.85 -16.51
C SER A 98 -21.40 -3.34 -16.53
N SER A 99 -21.42 -4.00 -15.38
CA SER A 99 -21.27 -5.46 -15.34
C SER A 99 -22.25 -6.17 -16.28
N ALA A 100 -23.38 -5.53 -16.63
CA ALA A 100 -24.32 -5.99 -17.64
C ALA A 100 -23.79 -5.86 -19.08
N GLU A 101 -23.11 -4.77 -19.45
CA GLU A 101 -22.47 -4.65 -20.77
C GLU A 101 -21.28 -5.61 -20.91
N LEU A 102 -20.51 -5.83 -19.84
CA LEU A 102 -19.43 -6.82 -19.85
C LEU A 102 -19.99 -8.25 -19.98
N ALA A 103 -21.12 -8.55 -19.33
CA ALA A 103 -21.84 -9.81 -19.51
C ALA A 103 -22.38 -9.97 -20.93
N SER A 104 -22.89 -8.90 -21.55
CA SER A 104 -23.31 -8.90 -22.95
C SER A 104 -22.14 -9.13 -23.92
N LEU A 105 -20.94 -8.60 -23.62
CA LEU A 105 -19.74 -8.84 -24.43
C LEU A 105 -19.18 -10.27 -24.28
N LEU A 106 -19.37 -10.89 -23.12
CA LEU A 106 -18.89 -12.25 -22.83
C LEU A 106 -19.88 -13.34 -23.27
N ALA A 107 -21.17 -13.04 -23.42
CA ALA A 107 -22.19 -14.00 -23.82
C ALA A 107 -21.88 -14.75 -25.13
N PRO A 108 -21.39 -14.12 -26.22
CA PRO A 108 -21.06 -14.82 -27.46
C PRO A 108 -19.89 -15.80 -27.28
N LEU A 109 -18.90 -15.45 -26.45
CA LEU A 109 -17.74 -16.30 -26.18
C LEU A 109 -18.11 -17.51 -25.32
N VAL A 110 -19.02 -17.34 -24.35
CA VAL A 110 -19.51 -18.44 -23.52
C VAL A 110 -20.38 -19.39 -24.33
N GLU A 111 -21.22 -18.88 -25.24
CA GLU A 111 -22.03 -19.74 -26.12
C GLU A 111 -21.14 -20.51 -27.10
N ALA A 112 -20.13 -19.86 -27.69
CA ALA A 112 -19.16 -20.54 -28.55
C ALA A 112 -18.40 -21.65 -27.80
N LEU A 113 -18.02 -21.41 -26.54
CA LEU A 113 -17.37 -22.42 -25.70
C LEU A 113 -18.31 -23.59 -25.34
N ARG A 114 -19.59 -23.29 -25.10
CA ARG A 114 -20.62 -24.31 -24.81
C ARG A 114 -20.88 -25.18 -26.04
N GLU A 115 -20.95 -24.57 -27.21
CA GLU A 115 -21.11 -25.28 -28.48
C GLU A 115 -19.90 -26.17 -28.78
N ASP A 116 -18.67 -25.68 -28.55
CA ASP A 116 -17.44 -26.46 -28.74
C ASP A 116 -17.36 -27.71 -27.83
N LEU A 117 -17.77 -27.56 -26.56
CA LEU A 117 -17.85 -28.70 -25.64
C LEU A 117 -18.94 -29.71 -26.04
N SER A 118 -20.07 -29.25 -26.60
CA SER A 118 -21.13 -30.13 -27.08
C SER A 118 -20.72 -30.91 -28.34
N ASN A 119 -20.04 -30.24 -29.28
CA ASN A 119 -19.51 -30.84 -30.51
C ASN A 119 -18.36 -31.83 -30.22
N SER A 120 -17.52 -31.52 -29.23
CA SER A 120 -16.48 -32.42 -28.74
C SER A 120 -17.06 -33.71 -28.12
N GLY A 121 -18.21 -33.61 -27.45
CA GLY A 121 -18.94 -34.76 -26.92
C GLY A 121 -19.50 -35.68 -28.02
N GLU A 122 -20.06 -35.09 -29.08
CA GLU A 122 -20.59 -35.83 -30.24
C GLU A 122 -19.47 -36.55 -31.02
N HIS A 123 -18.30 -35.92 -31.24
CA HIS A 123 -17.16 -36.59 -31.89
C HIS A 123 -16.64 -37.80 -31.09
N ARG A 124 -16.65 -37.73 -29.75
CA ARG A 124 -16.27 -38.86 -28.88
C ARG A 124 -17.32 -39.98 -28.87
N ARG A 125 -18.58 -39.63 -29.12
CA ARG A 125 -19.72 -40.56 -29.15
C ARG A 125 -19.85 -41.25 -30.52
N ASN A 126 -19.54 -40.56 -31.61
CA ASN A 126 -19.57 -41.11 -32.98
C ASN A 126 -18.38 -42.06 -33.25
N GLY A 127 -17.25 -41.91 -32.53
CA GLY A 127 -16.18 -42.92 -32.46
C GLY A 127 -16.55 -44.19 -31.66
N LYS A 128 -17.77 -44.25 -31.10
CA LYS A 128 -18.34 -45.40 -30.39
C LYS A 128 -19.69 -45.84 -31.01
N ALA A 129 -19.87 -45.63 -32.31
CA ALA A 129 -20.85 -46.42 -33.05
C ALA A 129 -20.39 -47.89 -33.04
N PRO A 130 -21.21 -48.84 -32.54
CA PRO A 130 -20.81 -50.23 -32.42
C PRO A 130 -20.71 -50.86 -33.80
N LEU A 131 -19.52 -51.28 -34.21
CA LEU A 131 -19.34 -52.29 -35.25
C LEU A 131 -19.82 -53.63 -34.69
N VAL A 132 -21.14 -53.80 -34.60
CA VAL A 132 -21.79 -55.08 -34.30
C VAL A 132 -23.02 -55.22 -35.20
N GLY A 133 -22.78 -55.55 -36.47
CA GLY A 133 -23.55 -56.57 -37.19
C GLY A 133 -22.56 -57.73 -37.37
N VAL A 134 -22.66 -58.86 -36.65
CA VAL A 134 -23.68 -59.91 -36.78
C VAL A 134 -23.75 -60.45 -38.20
N GLU A 135 -22.98 -61.52 -38.44
CA GLU A 135 -23.35 -62.75 -39.16
C GLU A 135 -22.22 -63.77 -38.83
N GLU A 136 -22.45 -64.67 -37.86
CA GLU A 136 -22.81 -66.10 -38.04
C GLU A 136 -21.67 -66.92 -38.68
N ASN A 137 -20.85 -67.63 -37.89
CA ASN A 137 -21.08 -69.01 -37.41
C ASN A 137 -21.58 -70.00 -38.48
N ARG A 138 -20.67 -70.51 -39.34
CA ARG A 138 -20.40 -71.95 -39.47
C ARG A 138 -19.21 -72.23 -40.39
#